data_AF-A0A269PQ83-F1
#
_entry.id   AF-A0A269PQ83-F1
#
_cell.length_a   1.000
_cell.length_b   1.000
_cell.length_c   1.000
_cell.angle_alpha   90.00
_cell.angle_beta   90.00
_cell.angle_gamma   90.00
#
_symmetry.space_group_name_H-M   'P 1'
#
loop_
_entity.id
_entity.type
_entity.pdbx_description
1 polymer ?
#
loop_
_entity_poly.entity_id
_entity_poly.type
_entity_poly.pdbx_seq_one_letter_code
_entity_poly.pdbx_strand_id
1 'polypeptide(L)' 'MNAQFKQTAGLIKYTTELDHLNSKASFLISGTSDIGKSISQFPEKKITIYPRKIVSLSQLKLSYKELWLVKLYHHY' A
#
# COMPACT_ATOMS: atom_id res chain seq x y z
N MET A 1 1.51 2.48 -28.30
CA MET A 1 1.11 1.08 -28.07
C MET A 1 1.38 0.74 -26.60
N ASN A 2 0.32 0.74 -25.79
CA ASN A 2 0.13 0.04 -24.52
C ASN A 2 1.33 -0.11 -23.55
N ALA A 3 1.74 0.97 -22.88
CA ALA A 3 2.31 0.83 -21.53
C ALA A 3 1.12 0.67 -20.57
N GLN A 4 0.63 -0.55 -20.39
CA GLN A 4 -0.48 -0.82 -19.48
C GLN A 4 0.04 -0.68 -18.05
N PHE A 5 -0.34 0.42 -17.40
CA PHE A 5 -0.13 0.60 -15.97
C PHE A 5 -0.51 -0.68 -15.23
N LYS A 6 0.41 -1.18 -14.41
CA LYS A 6 0.18 -2.38 -13.61
C LYS A 6 0.42 -2.08 -12.14
N GLN A 7 -0.56 -2.42 -11.33
CA GLN A 7 -0.49 -2.36 -9.88
C GLN A 7 -0.84 -3.73 -9.31
N THR A 8 -0.06 -4.17 -8.33
CA THR A 8 -0.39 -5.33 -7.51
C THR A 8 -0.27 -4.93 -6.05
N ALA A 9 -1.16 -5.44 -5.22
CA ALA A 9 -1.15 -5.18 -3.79
C ALA A 9 -1.61 -6.42 -3.02
N GLY A 10 -1.04 -6.59 -1.83
CA GLY A 10 -1.42 -7.62 -0.86
C GLY A 10 -1.77 -6.96 0.48
N LEU A 11 -2.85 -7.42 1.09
CA LEU A 11 -3.34 -6.89 2.36
C LEU A 11 -3.55 -8.03 3.35
N ILE A 12 -2.84 -7.96 4.47
CA ILE A 12 -3.01 -8.87 5.60
C ILE A 12 -3.69 -8.10 6.72
N LYS A 13 -4.72 -8.70 7.32
CA LYS A 13 -5.48 -8.12 8.44
C LYS A 13 -5.59 -9.15 9.55
N TYR A 14 -5.44 -8.68 10.78
CA TYR A 14 -5.66 -9.46 11.98
C TYR A 14 -6.53 -8.64 12.94
N THR A 15 -7.57 -9.26 13.46
CA THR A 15 -8.46 -8.68 14.48
C THR A 15 -8.69 -9.72 15.55
N THR A 16 -8.54 -9.31 16.80
CA THR A 16 -8.90 -10.15 17.96
C THR A 16 -9.54 -9.29 19.03
N GLU A 17 -10.44 -9.92 19.78
CA GLU A 17 -11.10 -9.35 20.96
C GLU A 17 -10.99 -10.35 22.10
N LEU A 18 -10.46 -9.91 23.24
CA LEU A 18 -10.28 -10.70 24.47
C LEU A 18 -10.57 -9.79 25.66
N ASP A 19 -11.58 -10.11 26.49
CA ASP A 19 -11.91 -9.37 27.71
C ASP A 19 -11.93 -7.85 27.56
N HIS A 20 -12.70 -7.36 26.59
CA HIS A 20 -12.82 -5.95 26.19
C HIS A 20 -11.55 -5.33 25.59
N LEU A 21 -10.44 -6.06 25.53
CA LEU A 21 -9.24 -5.67 24.81
C LEU A 21 -9.41 -6.01 23.32
N ASN A 22 -9.38 -4.97 22.51
CA ASN A 22 -9.58 -5.01 21.07
C ASN A 22 -8.25 -4.70 20.38
N SER A 23 -7.69 -5.68 19.68
CA SER A 23 -6.44 -5.53 18.93
C SER A 23 -6.67 -5.68 17.44
N LYS A 24 -6.16 -4.73 16.65
CA LYS A 24 -6.25 -4.73 15.19
C LYS A 24 -4.88 -4.47 14.60
N ALA A 25 -4.44 -5.33 13.69
CA ALA A 25 -3.22 -5.14 12.92
C ALA A 25 -3.52 -5.25 11.43
N SER A 26 -2.83 -4.46 10.61
CA SER A 26 -2.89 -4.59 9.16
C SER A 26 -1.55 -4.26 8.52
N PHE A 27 -1.22 -5.01 7.46
CA PHE A 27 -0.06 -4.79 6.63
C PHE A 27 -0.48 -4.77 5.16
N LEU A 28 -0.22 -3.65 4.50
CA LEU A 28 -0.43 -3.45 3.06
C LEU A 28 0.93 -3.37 2.39
N ILE A 29 1.17 -4.18 1.37
CA ILE A 29 2.31 -4.06 0.47
C ILE A 29 1.79 -3.87 -0.94
N SER A 30 2.39 -2.95 -1.69
CA SER A 30 1.99 -2.66 -3.07
C SER A 30 3.19 -2.41 -3.96
N GLY A 31 3.06 -2.81 -5.22
CA GLY A 31 4.05 -2.60 -6.26
C GLY A 31 3.40 -2.02 -7.51
N THR A 32 4.02 -0.99 -8.09
CA THR A 32 3.60 -0.38 -9.35
C THR A 32 4.72 -0.41 -10.38
N SER A 33 4.35 -0.62 -11.64
CA SER A 33 5.26 -0.54 -12.80
C SER A 33 4.61 0.24 -13.94
N ASP A 34 5.45 0.80 -14.80
CA ASP A 34 5.03 1.52 -16.01
C ASP A 34 3.99 2.61 -15.75
N ILE A 35 4.31 3.52 -14.81
CA ILE A 35 3.53 4.75 -14.52
C ILE A 35 3.60 5.79 -15.67
N GLY A 36 4.03 5.34 -16.85
CA GLY A 36 4.42 6.19 -17.95
C GLY A 36 3.25 6.70 -18.74
N LYS A 37 3.04 8.03 -18.70
CA LYS A 37 2.21 8.72 -19.68
C LYS A 37 2.91 8.60 -21.04
N SER A 38 2.41 7.75 -21.93
CA SER A 38 2.88 7.76 -23.32
C SER A 38 2.45 9.09 -23.96
N ILE A 39 3.40 9.98 -24.23
CA ILE A 39 3.15 11.18 -25.05
C ILE A 39 2.96 10.70 -26.49
N SER A 40 1.74 10.83 -27.01
CA SER A 40 1.38 10.43 -28.39
C SER A 40 2.14 11.21 -29.47
N GLN A 41 2.74 12.35 -29.11
CA GLN A 41 3.46 13.25 -30.02
C GLN A 41 4.88 12.79 -30.38
N PHE A 42 5.46 11.81 -29.67
CA PHE A 42 6.83 11.32 -29.96
C PHE A 42 6.92 9.79 -29.84
N PRO A 43 6.43 9.04 -30.85
CA PRO A 43 6.32 7.58 -30.78
C PRO A 43 7.67 6.83 -30.78
N GLU A 44 8.75 7.45 -31.26
CA GLU A 44 10.05 6.79 -31.46
C GLU A 44 11.03 6.94 -30.29
N LYS A 45 10.71 7.78 -29.29
CA LYS A 45 11.59 8.01 -28.14
C LYS A 45 10.91 7.57 -26.84
N LYS A 46 11.18 6.34 -26.40
CA LYS A 46 10.94 5.93 -25.01
C LYS A 46 12.03 6.57 -24.14
N ILE A 47 11.85 7.85 -23.77
CA ILE A 47 12.85 8.64 -23.03
C ILE A 47 13.01 8.15 -21.59
N THR A 48 12.01 7.44 -21.04
CA THR A 48 11.94 7.23 -19.59
C THR A 48 11.73 5.76 -19.25
N ILE A 49 12.74 5.17 -18.60
CA ILE A 49 12.56 3.94 -17.82
C ILE A 49 11.78 4.35 -16.57
N TYR A 50 10.51 3.98 -16.48
CA TYR A 50 9.73 4.27 -15.29
C TYR A 50 10.12 3.30 -14.18
N PRO A 51 10.57 3.81 -13.02
CA PRO A 51 11.06 2.96 -11.96
C PRO A 51 9.91 2.13 -11.39
N ARG A 52 10.20 0.86 -11.08
CA ARG A 52 9.33 0.03 -10.27
C ARG A 52 9.31 0.61 -8.87
N LYS A 53 8.12 0.92 -8.34
CA LYS A 53 7.96 1.42 -6.96
C LYS A 53 7.31 0.36 -6.11
N ILE A 54 7.89 0.07 -4.95
CA ILE A 54 7.29 -0.79 -3.93
C ILE A 54 7.04 0.10 -2.70
N VAL A 55 5.85 -0.02 -2.11
CA VAL A 55 5.45 0.74 -0.92
C VAL A 55 4.78 -0.20 0.05
N SER A 56 5.02 -0.01 1.34
CA SER A 56 4.37 -0.75 2.42
C SER A 56 3.81 0.16 3.51
N LEU A 57 2.70 -0.26 4.11
CA LEU A 57 2.04 0.43 5.21
C LEU A 57 1.62 -0.60 6.27
N SER A 58 2.12 -0.41 7.49
CA SER A 58 1.74 -1.17 8.68
C SER A 58 0.93 -0.32 9.63
N GLN A 59 -0.12 -0.90 10.20
CA GLN A 59 -0.91 -0.28 11.26
C GLN A 59 -1.12 -1.27 12.39
N LEU A 60 -0.95 -0.81 13.63
CA LEU A 60 -1.37 -1.49 14.85
C LEU A 60 -2.29 -0.58 15.65
N LYS A 61 -3.42 -1.10 16.11
CA LYS A 61 -4.36 -0.40 16.99
C LYS A 61 -4.70 -1.30 18.17
N LEU A 62 -4.60 -0.75 19.37
CA LEU A 62 -5.03 -1.37 20.61
C LEU A 62 -6.09 -0.48 21.27
N SER A 63 -7.15 -1.10 21.78
CA SER A 63 -8.24 -0.45 22.48
C SER A 63 -8.73 -1.32 23.63
N TYR A 64 -9.29 -0.71 24.67
CA TYR A 64 -9.91 -1.40 25.79
C TYR A 64 -11.25 -0.74 26.12
N LYS A 65 -12.32 -1.52 26.22
CA LYS A 65 -13.69 -1.00 26.45
C LYS A 65 -14.03 0.17 25.50
N GLU A 66 -13.71 -0.01 24.22
CA GLU A 66 -13.88 0.99 23.16
C GLU A 66 -13.03 2.28 23.28
N LEU A 67 -12.28 2.44 24.37
CA LEU A 67 -11.31 3.53 24.53
C LEU A 67 -10.03 3.19 23.77
N TRP A 68 -9.52 4.13 22.99
CA TRP A 68 -8.27 3.97 22.27
C TRP A 68 -7.11 4.04 23.26
N LEU A 69 -6.22 3.04 23.22
CA LEU A 69 -5.02 3.02 24.04
C LEU A 69 -3.81 3.46 23.21
N VAL A 70 -3.58 2.78 22.09
CA VAL A 70 -2.40 3.00 21.25
C VAL A 70 -2.77 2.82 19.79
N LYS A 71 -2.19 3.66 18.93
CA LYS A 71 -2.27 3.55 17.48
C LYS A 71 -0.92 3.88 16.86
N LEU A 72 -0.35 2.91 16.14
CA LEU A 72 0.96 3.03 15.50
C LEU A 72 0.84 2.86 14.00
N TYR A 73 1.62 3.67 13.28
CA TYR A 73 1.70 3.69 11.83
C TYR A 73 3.16 3.63 11.39
N HIS A 74 3.44 2.82 10.39
CA HIS A 74 4.74 2.77 9.75
C HIS A 74 4.57 2.69 8.24
N HIS A 75 5.26 3.56 7.51
CA HIS A 75 5.20 3.65 6.05
C HIS A 75 6.61 3.63 5.48
N TYR A 76 6.84 2.80 4.47
CA TYR A 76 8.11 2.67 3.74
C TYR A 76 7.85 2.66 2.24
#